data_AF-A0A5M4D3V6-F1
#
_entry.id   AF-A0A5M4D3V6-F1
#
_cell.length_a   1.000
_cell.length_b   1.000
_cell.length_c   1.000
_cell.angle_alpha   90.00
_cell.angle_beta   90.00
_cell.angle_gamma   90.00
#
_symmetry.space_group_name_H-M   'P 1'
#
loop_
_entity.id
_entity.type
_entity.pdbx_description
1 polymer ?
#
loop_
_entity_poly.entity_id
_entity_poly.type
_entity_poly.pdbx_seq_one_letter_code
_entity_poly.pdbx_strand_id
1 'polypeptide(L)'
;MLSRKLTPEKGMGTEYFSQRTDSKRLNRCGGEASGIGARGWTMPVAGLGLPVAWASTALGADVGPWVEVAGRSHPMLVHFPIALLAAACLFEVVRVLSGRDKPSPAAVGCLALALLGAVGAGVTGWVLAGVEGRGGEPEIEVHRWVAIGGASIALLAMILAAMTWVSARQTLRRLYVLCLLGGATAVGVGGHFGGELVYGKGYVLAPLRKRTAPVAEPLPPAGVEASASGMTAISFERDVLPILERNCIECHGPKKQKGRLRLDSANALRGNESYGDLVRAGNPAESVLYELITLPPEDEDFMPRDGDPLSAWQIETIRRWIEGGAQFRDAGAIAEESKATEPIVQTPEPSAADMEAMDLVIAAVRDRGGYASLLASDMPELVVNYSNVEGPLSDQDIALLGPVGERLVELNVGGVIAGDSVVAQVGRLSGLRRLNLSRSQITDAAIGHLGGLSRLEVLNVYGCPIGAASIEAIAGMPTLKRVYVWQTGMDDAAVARLRELRPELEVIAGDEDAGEPEAAEEAEGAGE
;
A
#
# COMPACT_ATOMS: atom_id res chain seq x y z
N MET A 1 -13.65 -75.27 -48.53
CA MET A 1 -12.27 -75.81 -48.64
C MET A 1 -11.36 -74.78 -47.99
N LEU A 2 -10.49 -75.12 -47.02
CA LEU A 2 -9.24 -75.90 -47.16
C LEU A 2 -8.27 -75.23 -48.14
N SER A 3 -6.99 -74.96 -47.84
CA SER A 3 -6.16 -75.15 -46.61
C SER A 3 -4.80 -74.40 -46.80
N ARG A 4 -3.81 -74.23 -45.91
CA ARG A 4 -3.48 -74.75 -44.55
C ARG A 4 -2.27 -73.95 -43.95
N LYS A 5 -1.98 -74.12 -42.64
CA LYS A 5 -0.69 -73.89 -41.90
C LYS A 5 -0.39 -72.49 -41.32
N LEU A 6 0.27 -72.36 -40.14
CA LEU A 6 0.57 -73.30 -39.03
C LEU A 6 0.85 -72.54 -37.70
N THR A 7 0.64 -73.21 -36.57
CA THR A 7 0.99 -72.83 -35.17
C THR A 7 1.85 -73.98 -34.56
N PRO A 8 2.11 -74.11 -33.23
CA PRO A 8 1.99 -73.22 -32.06
C PRO A 8 3.41 -72.92 -31.48
N GLU A 9 3.78 -72.67 -30.21
CA GLU A 9 3.31 -72.78 -28.79
C GLU A 9 3.96 -71.62 -27.98
N LYS A 10 3.73 -71.27 -26.69
CA LYS A 10 2.84 -71.61 -25.53
C LYS A 10 2.96 -70.40 -24.54
N GLY A 11 2.18 -70.21 -23.46
CA GLY A 11 0.96 -70.86 -22.98
C GLY A 11 0.70 -70.58 -21.48
N MET A 12 -0.57 -70.33 -21.09
CA MET A 12 -1.08 -70.10 -19.71
C MET A 12 -0.60 -68.79 -19.03
N GLY A 13 -1.36 -68.07 -18.17
CA GLY A 13 -2.67 -68.31 -17.53
C GLY A 13 -2.52 -68.81 -16.08
N THR A 14 -3.27 -68.38 -15.06
CA THR A 14 -4.30 -67.31 -14.92
C THR A 14 -4.64 -67.13 -13.41
N GLU A 15 -5.30 -66.02 -13.03
CA GLU A 15 -6.22 -65.88 -11.87
C GLU A 15 -5.77 -65.86 -10.37
N TYR A 16 -6.30 -64.82 -9.68
CA TYR A 16 -7.04 -64.82 -8.39
C TYR A 16 -6.40 -64.71 -6.97
N PHE A 17 -7.01 -63.77 -6.23
CA PHE A 17 -7.38 -63.77 -4.80
C PHE A 17 -6.36 -63.50 -3.66
N SER A 18 -6.65 -62.38 -2.96
CA SER A 18 -7.09 -62.37 -1.54
C SER A 18 -6.13 -62.05 -0.39
N GLN A 19 -6.57 -61.02 0.35
CA GLN A 19 -6.52 -60.81 1.82
C GLN A 19 -5.36 -60.06 2.50
N ARG A 20 -5.81 -59.34 3.54
CA ARG A 20 -5.07 -58.57 4.53
C ARG A 20 -4.22 -59.48 5.42
N THR A 21 -3.17 -58.94 6.03
CA THR A 21 -3.09 -58.82 7.51
C THR A 21 -1.94 -57.92 7.93
N ASP A 22 -2.08 -57.26 9.09
CA ASP A 22 -1.01 -56.54 9.76
C ASP A 22 0.12 -57.46 10.22
N SER A 23 1.35 -56.95 10.26
CA SER A 23 2.24 -57.23 11.39
C SER A 23 3.26 -56.12 11.62
N LYS A 24 3.67 -55.96 12.89
CA LYS A 24 4.65 -54.95 13.34
C LYS A 24 6.02 -55.61 13.53
N ARG A 25 7.10 -54.82 13.37
CA ARG A 25 8.37 -54.78 14.16
C ARG A 25 9.69 -54.92 13.38
N LEU A 26 10.60 -54.00 13.72
CA LEU A 26 12.05 -54.19 14.00
C LEU A 26 12.99 -54.75 12.92
N ASN A 27 13.90 -53.89 12.43
CA ASN A 27 15.30 -53.73 12.89
C ASN A 27 15.84 -52.43 12.26
N ARG A 28 16.67 -51.55 12.87
CA ARG A 28 17.67 -51.60 13.96
C ARG A 28 19.01 -52.25 13.62
N CYS A 29 19.82 -51.53 12.85
CA CYS A 29 21.26 -51.31 13.09
C CYS A 29 21.51 -49.78 12.97
N GLY A 30 22.46 -49.14 13.65
CA GLY A 30 23.45 -49.65 14.61
C GLY A 30 24.86 -49.18 14.22
N GLY A 31 25.38 -48.13 14.86
CA GLY A 31 26.70 -47.56 14.55
C GLY A 31 26.92 -46.16 15.11
N GLU A 32 27.43 -46.06 16.35
CA GLU A 32 28.08 -44.87 16.90
C GLU A 32 29.53 -44.78 16.31
N ALA A 33 30.35 -43.74 16.45
CA ALA A 33 30.41 -42.57 17.34
C ALA A 33 31.21 -41.44 16.62
N SER A 34 31.70 -40.31 17.18
CA SER A 34 31.72 -39.70 18.53
C SER A 34 32.02 -38.19 18.37
N GLY A 35 31.63 -37.34 19.34
CA GLY A 35 31.95 -35.89 19.30
C GLY A 35 31.53 -35.15 20.57
N ILE A 36 32.51 -34.79 21.43
CA ILE A 36 32.28 -34.19 22.76
C ILE A 36 32.16 -32.66 22.65
N GLY A 37 31.14 -32.05 23.27
CA GLY A 37 31.05 -30.57 23.34
C GLY A 37 29.98 -30.01 24.29
N ALA A 38 30.42 -29.31 25.33
CA ALA A 38 29.74 -28.31 26.17
C ALA A 38 28.22 -28.42 26.48
N ARG A 39 27.89 -28.54 27.77
CA ARG A 39 26.52 -28.51 28.33
C ARG A 39 25.89 -27.11 28.22
N GLY A 40 24.64 -27.04 27.75
CA GLY A 40 23.70 -25.95 28.05
C GLY A 40 22.58 -26.44 28.98
N TRP A 41 22.19 -25.66 29.98
CA TRP A 41 21.04 -25.97 30.85
C TRP A 41 19.75 -25.38 30.28
N THR A 42 18.88 -26.24 29.74
CA THR A 42 17.48 -25.91 29.44
C THR A 42 16.56 -26.88 30.17
N MET A 43 15.98 -26.44 31.29
CA MET A 43 14.90 -27.19 31.93
C MET A 43 13.60 -27.01 31.11
N PRO A 44 12.90 -28.09 30.73
CA PRO A 44 11.58 -27.96 30.13
C PRO A 44 10.57 -27.57 31.23
N VAL A 45 10.05 -26.33 31.19
CA VAL A 45 8.95 -25.87 32.05
C VAL A 45 7.63 -26.44 31.51
N ALA A 46 7.48 -27.76 31.61
CA ALA A 46 6.29 -28.49 31.20
C ALA A 46 5.24 -28.48 32.33
N GLY A 47 4.49 -27.39 32.44
CA GLY A 47 3.41 -27.24 33.42
C GLY A 47 2.50 -26.05 33.14
N LEU A 48 1.20 -26.19 33.43
CA LEU A 48 0.14 -25.18 33.25
C LEU A 48 -0.26 -24.82 31.79
N GLY A 49 0.27 -25.52 30.79
CA GLY A 49 -0.11 -25.35 29.37
C GLY A 49 -1.40 -26.06 28.94
N LEU A 50 -2.57 -25.70 29.49
CA LEU A 50 -3.91 -26.05 28.96
C LEU A 50 -4.93 -24.97 29.37
N PRO A 51 -5.90 -24.54 28.52
CA PRO A 51 -6.25 -25.04 27.19
C PRO A 51 -6.17 -23.97 26.06
N VAL A 52 -5.10 -23.17 25.99
CA VAL A 52 -5.00 -22.09 24.97
C VAL A 52 -4.89 -22.63 23.53
N ALA A 53 -4.30 -23.81 23.33
CA ALA A 53 -4.10 -24.42 22.01
C ALA A 53 -5.40 -24.74 21.25
N TRP A 54 -6.56 -24.79 21.93
CA TRP A 54 -7.86 -24.96 21.27
C TRP A 54 -8.33 -23.69 20.54
N ALA A 55 -7.91 -22.49 20.92
CA ALA A 55 -8.34 -21.26 20.27
C ALA A 55 -7.76 -21.12 18.85
N SER A 56 -6.45 -21.36 18.70
CA SER A 56 -5.72 -21.23 17.43
C SER A 56 -5.83 -22.44 16.49
N THR A 57 -6.61 -23.47 16.86
CA THR A 57 -6.89 -24.64 16.00
C THR A 57 -8.37 -24.89 15.73
N ALA A 58 -9.27 -24.16 16.40
CA ALA A 58 -10.72 -24.25 16.16
C ALA A 58 -11.27 -23.16 15.21
N LEU A 59 -10.53 -22.07 14.95
CA LEU A 59 -10.91 -21.00 14.02
C LEU A 59 -10.50 -21.34 12.58
N GLY A 60 -10.96 -22.49 12.08
CA GLY A 60 -10.80 -22.88 10.69
C GLY A 60 -12.00 -22.46 9.84
N ALA A 61 -11.77 -21.70 8.78
CA ALA A 61 -12.60 -21.58 7.57
C ALA A 61 -14.13 -21.45 7.71
N ASP A 62 -14.65 -20.83 8.77
CA ASP A 62 -15.96 -20.15 8.80
C ASP A 62 -16.12 -19.32 10.09
N VAL A 63 -15.36 -18.22 10.20
CA VAL A 63 -15.48 -17.28 11.32
C VAL A 63 -16.73 -16.42 11.14
N GLY A 64 -17.86 -16.87 11.69
CA GLY A 64 -19.16 -16.21 11.50
C GLY A 64 -19.12 -14.69 11.74
N PRO A 65 -19.79 -13.84 10.93
CA PRO A 65 -19.46 -12.41 10.79
C PRO A 65 -19.38 -11.59 12.08
N TRP A 66 -20.14 -11.95 13.12
CA TRP A 66 -20.07 -11.30 14.43
C TRP A 66 -18.72 -11.46 15.15
N VAL A 67 -17.96 -12.52 14.85
CA VAL A 67 -16.60 -12.76 15.36
C VAL A 67 -15.59 -11.84 14.65
N GLU A 68 -15.71 -11.69 13.33
CA GLU A 68 -14.91 -10.74 12.55
C GLU A 68 -15.17 -9.29 13.00
N VAL A 69 -16.44 -8.91 13.20
CA VAL A 69 -16.83 -7.61 13.77
C VAL A 69 -16.26 -7.43 15.19
N ALA A 70 -16.31 -8.46 16.03
CA ALA A 70 -15.72 -8.40 17.38
C ALA A 70 -14.19 -8.20 17.32
N GLY A 71 -13.48 -8.89 16.42
CA GLY A 71 -12.05 -8.67 16.16
C GLY A 71 -11.77 -7.24 15.71
N ARG A 72 -12.45 -6.78 14.65
CA ARG A 72 -12.31 -5.41 14.11
C ARG A 72 -12.70 -4.30 15.08
N SER A 73 -13.40 -4.61 16.18
CA SER A 73 -13.66 -3.64 17.26
C SER A 73 -12.46 -3.36 18.18
N HIS A 74 -11.37 -4.12 18.07
CA HIS A 74 -10.18 -3.96 18.92
C HIS A 74 -9.62 -2.52 18.97
N PRO A 75 -9.42 -1.79 17.84
CA PRO A 75 -8.95 -0.40 17.87
C PRO A 75 -9.91 0.56 18.59
N MET A 76 -11.22 0.29 18.60
CA MET A 76 -12.19 1.07 19.38
C MET A 76 -12.03 0.78 20.89
N LEU A 77 -11.82 -0.48 21.26
CA LEU A 77 -11.75 -0.91 22.66
C LEU A 77 -10.44 -0.56 23.38
N VAL A 78 -9.31 -0.41 22.68
CA VAL A 78 -8.03 -0.03 23.32
C VAL A 78 -8.02 1.39 23.89
N HIS A 79 -8.73 2.35 23.29
CA HIS A 79 -8.69 3.76 23.70
C HIS A 79 -9.24 3.99 25.12
N PHE A 80 -10.26 3.23 25.53
CA PHE A 80 -10.91 3.36 26.83
C PHE A 80 -9.99 3.05 28.04
N PRO A 81 -9.34 1.86 28.14
CA PRO A 81 -8.40 1.56 29.23
C PRO A 81 -7.14 2.44 29.19
N ILE A 82 -6.69 2.88 28.01
CA ILE A 82 -5.56 3.82 27.88
C ILE A 82 -5.90 5.16 28.56
N ALA A 83 -7.04 5.76 28.21
CA ALA A 83 -7.49 7.03 28.80
C ALA A 83 -7.70 6.92 30.31
N LEU A 84 -8.27 5.80 30.79
CA LEU A 84 -8.48 5.54 32.21
C LEU A 84 -7.17 5.34 32.98
N LEU A 85 -6.17 4.67 32.42
CA LEU A 85 -4.86 4.52 33.07
C LEU A 85 -4.11 5.87 33.13
N ALA A 86 -4.20 6.69 32.09
CA ALA A 86 -3.66 8.05 32.08
C ALA A 86 -4.36 8.95 33.12
N ALA A 87 -5.69 8.88 33.22
CA ALA A 87 -6.47 9.58 34.25
C ALA A 87 -6.10 9.11 35.66
N ALA A 88 -5.89 7.80 35.87
CA ALA A 88 -5.41 7.26 37.14
C ALA A 88 -4.04 7.83 37.52
N CYS A 89 -3.10 7.91 36.57
CA CYS A 89 -1.81 8.55 36.79
C CYS A 89 -1.96 10.03 37.18
N LEU A 90 -2.77 10.79 36.44
CA LEU A 90 -2.99 12.22 36.70
C LEU A 90 -3.58 12.46 38.10
N PHE A 91 -4.65 11.74 38.46
CA PHE A 91 -5.27 11.84 39.79
C PHE A 91 -4.30 11.49 40.92
N GLU A 92 -3.33 10.60 40.67
CA GLU A 92 -2.37 10.19 41.68
C GLU A 92 -1.16 11.13 41.78
N VAL A 93 -0.66 11.66 40.65
CA VAL A 93 0.37 12.73 40.63
C VAL A 93 -0.12 13.96 41.37
N VAL A 94 -1.32 14.47 41.05
CA VAL A 94 -1.95 15.60 41.76
C VAL A 94 -2.05 15.34 43.26
N ARG A 95 -2.33 14.09 43.65
CA ARG A 95 -2.51 13.70 45.05
C ARG A 95 -1.20 13.49 45.82
N VAL A 96 -0.14 13.06 45.16
CA VAL A 96 1.23 13.03 45.69
C VAL A 96 1.75 14.47 45.87
N LEU A 97 1.54 15.35 44.89
CA LEU A 97 1.86 16.78 44.99
C LEU A 97 1.03 17.47 46.10
N SER A 98 -0.19 17.02 46.34
CA SER A 98 -1.04 17.44 47.47
C SER A 98 -0.64 16.84 48.83
N GLY A 99 0.48 16.12 48.92
CA GLY A 99 1.01 15.57 50.17
C GLY A 99 0.13 14.50 50.84
N ARG A 100 -0.67 13.72 50.09
CA ARG A 100 -1.61 12.74 50.68
C ARG A 100 -1.10 11.30 50.58
N ASP A 101 -1.02 10.61 51.73
CA ASP A 101 -0.38 9.29 51.85
C ASP A 101 -1.18 8.10 51.30
N LYS A 102 -2.52 8.19 51.28
CA LYS A 102 -3.38 7.11 50.75
C LYS A 102 -3.68 7.36 49.27
N PRO A 103 -3.72 6.32 48.39
CA PRO A 103 -4.18 6.43 47.01
C PRO A 103 -5.48 7.21 46.82
N SER A 104 -5.65 7.78 45.63
CA SER A 104 -6.86 8.47 45.20
C SER A 104 -7.97 7.45 44.92
N PRO A 105 -9.15 7.55 45.55
CA PRO A 105 -10.29 6.69 45.20
C PRO A 105 -10.66 6.79 43.70
N ALA A 106 -10.48 7.97 43.10
CA ALA A 106 -10.65 8.17 41.66
C ALA A 106 -9.60 7.42 40.82
N ALA A 107 -8.32 7.43 41.22
CA ALA A 107 -7.28 6.68 40.52
C ALA A 107 -7.48 5.17 40.62
N VAL A 108 -7.89 4.68 41.81
CA VAL A 108 -8.24 3.25 42.01
C VAL A 108 -9.46 2.88 41.16
N GLY A 109 -10.51 3.70 41.12
CA GLY A 109 -11.68 3.47 40.27
C GLY A 109 -11.33 3.45 38.78
N CYS A 110 -10.54 4.41 38.30
CA CYS A 110 -10.07 4.44 36.91
C CYS A 110 -9.19 3.23 36.58
N LEU A 111 -8.27 2.82 37.48
CA LEU A 111 -7.43 1.64 37.30
C LEU A 111 -8.25 0.34 37.26
N ALA A 112 -9.33 0.23 38.03
CA ALA A 112 -10.22 -0.93 37.99
C ALA A 112 -10.96 -1.03 36.64
N LEU A 113 -11.51 0.08 36.15
CA LEU A 113 -12.15 0.14 34.83
C LEU A 113 -11.14 -0.07 33.69
N ALA A 114 -9.91 0.42 33.83
CA ALA A 114 -8.83 0.18 32.88
C ALA A 114 -8.44 -1.31 32.79
N LEU A 115 -8.39 -2.01 33.93
CA LEU A 115 -8.14 -3.46 33.95
C LEU A 115 -9.26 -4.25 33.27
N LEU A 116 -10.52 -3.89 33.49
CA LEU A 116 -11.66 -4.50 32.79
C LEU A 116 -11.63 -4.22 31.28
N GLY A 117 -11.35 -2.98 30.88
CA GLY A 117 -11.19 -2.60 29.47
C GLY A 117 -10.01 -3.30 28.79
N ALA A 118 -8.89 -3.50 29.50
CA ALA A 118 -7.72 -4.21 28.98
C ALA A 118 -8.00 -5.70 28.70
N VAL A 119 -8.87 -6.34 29.48
CA VAL A 119 -9.34 -7.72 29.18
C VAL A 119 -10.17 -7.73 27.89
N GLY A 120 -11.13 -6.81 27.73
CA GLY A 120 -11.95 -6.72 26.52
C GLY A 120 -11.11 -6.41 25.25
N ALA A 121 -10.17 -5.49 25.37
CA ALA A 121 -9.21 -5.17 24.31
C ALA A 121 -8.29 -6.38 23.99
N GLY A 122 -7.78 -7.08 25.01
CA GLY A 122 -6.95 -8.27 24.82
C GLY A 122 -7.67 -9.42 24.11
N VAL A 123 -8.93 -9.70 24.50
CA VAL A 123 -9.76 -10.72 23.83
C VAL A 123 -10.01 -10.36 22.36
N THR A 124 -10.44 -9.12 22.09
CA THR A 124 -10.73 -8.69 20.71
C THR A 124 -9.49 -8.61 19.83
N GLY A 125 -8.33 -8.22 20.39
CA GLY A 125 -7.06 -8.25 19.67
C GLY A 125 -6.60 -9.67 19.34
N TRP A 126 -6.84 -10.63 20.23
CA TRP A 126 -6.54 -12.05 19.97
C TRP A 126 -7.46 -12.65 18.91
N VAL A 127 -8.74 -12.24 18.87
CA VAL A 127 -9.66 -12.59 17.79
C VAL A 127 -9.21 -11.96 16.47
N LEU A 128 -8.86 -10.67 16.46
CA LEU A 128 -8.40 -9.97 15.25
C LEU A 128 -7.16 -10.65 14.63
N ALA A 129 -6.12 -10.89 15.44
CA ALA A 129 -4.91 -11.56 14.98
C ALA A 129 -5.11 -13.01 14.52
N GLY A 130 -6.18 -13.68 15.00
CA GLY A 130 -6.62 -14.98 14.50
C GLY A 130 -7.38 -14.91 13.18
N VAL A 131 -8.30 -13.93 13.05
CA VAL A 131 -9.12 -13.70 11.84
C VAL A 131 -8.28 -13.20 10.67
N GLU A 132 -7.28 -12.35 10.91
CA GLU A 132 -6.32 -11.91 9.88
C GLU A 132 -5.25 -12.99 9.58
N GLY A 133 -5.16 -14.08 10.36
CA GLY A 133 -4.12 -15.11 10.24
C GLY A 133 -2.73 -14.69 10.76
N ARG A 134 -2.54 -13.41 11.11
CA ARG A 134 -1.27 -12.76 11.43
C ARG A 134 -0.72 -13.07 12.84
N GLY A 135 -1.42 -13.87 13.64
CA GLY A 135 -1.14 -14.11 15.07
C GLY A 135 0.21 -14.75 15.45
N GLY A 136 1.12 -14.98 14.49
CA GLY A 136 2.51 -15.39 14.70
C GLY A 136 3.57 -14.42 14.16
N GLU A 137 3.18 -13.24 13.64
CA GLU A 137 4.14 -12.22 13.20
C GLU A 137 4.95 -11.65 14.39
N PRO A 138 6.28 -11.44 14.24
CA PRO A 138 7.13 -10.88 15.30
C PRO A 138 6.63 -9.54 15.85
N GLU A 139 6.11 -8.67 14.99
CA GLU A 139 5.57 -7.34 15.32
C GLU A 139 4.32 -7.45 16.21
N ILE A 140 3.42 -8.39 15.89
CA ILE A 140 2.20 -8.67 16.65
C ILE A 140 2.55 -9.37 17.98
N GLU A 141 3.51 -10.30 17.98
CA GLU A 141 4.05 -10.90 19.20
C GLU A 141 4.61 -9.83 20.15
N VAL A 142 5.45 -8.90 19.64
CA VAL A 142 6.01 -7.79 20.45
C VAL A 142 4.91 -6.91 21.03
N HIS A 143 3.95 -6.45 20.21
CA HIS A 143 2.81 -5.66 20.69
C HIS A 143 2.00 -6.41 21.76
N ARG A 144 1.71 -7.70 21.54
CA ARG A 144 0.96 -8.58 22.46
C ARG A 144 1.65 -8.75 23.80
N TRP A 145 2.97 -9.03 23.82
CA TRP A 145 3.70 -9.20 25.07
C TRP A 145 3.90 -7.88 25.84
N VAL A 146 4.06 -6.75 25.15
CA VAL A 146 4.06 -5.43 25.80
C VAL A 146 2.71 -5.13 26.45
N ALA A 147 1.59 -5.41 25.76
CA ALA A 147 0.25 -5.23 26.31
C ALA A 147 -0.01 -6.12 27.55
N ILE A 148 0.37 -7.41 27.48
CA ILE A 148 0.28 -8.35 28.62
C ILE A 148 1.13 -7.89 29.80
N GLY A 149 2.35 -7.40 29.55
CA GLY A 149 3.23 -6.82 30.56
C GLY A 149 2.60 -5.58 31.22
N GLY A 150 2.09 -4.64 30.44
CA GLY A 150 1.40 -3.44 30.94
C GLY A 150 0.17 -3.77 31.80
N ALA A 151 -0.67 -4.71 31.35
CA ALA A 151 -1.83 -5.18 32.13
C ALA A 151 -1.41 -5.86 33.45
N SER A 152 -0.33 -6.64 33.44
CA SER A 152 0.21 -7.30 34.63
C SER A 152 0.76 -6.28 35.65
N ILE A 153 1.42 -5.23 35.17
CA ILE A 153 1.92 -4.11 36.00
C ILE A 153 0.75 -3.31 36.59
N ALA A 154 -0.31 -3.06 35.80
CA ALA A 154 -1.53 -2.40 36.27
C ALA A 154 -2.27 -3.22 37.34
N LEU A 155 -2.30 -4.56 37.21
CA LEU A 155 -2.87 -5.46 38.22
C LEU A 155 -2.04 -5.44 39.52
N LEU A 156 -0.71 -5.43 39.42
CA LEU A 156 0.17 -5.25 40.57
C LEU A 156 -0.06 -3.90 41.25
N ALA A 157 -0.24 -2.81 40.48
CA ALA A 157 -0.59 -1.50 41.02
C ALA A 157 -1.94 -1.53 41.79
N MET A 158 -2.95 -2.25 41.29
CA MET A 158 -4.24 -2.43 41.97
C MET A 158 -4.07 -3.16 43.32
N ILE A 159 -3.30 -4.25 43.35
CA ILE A 159 -3.01 -5.01 44.57
C ILE A 159 -2.28 -4.13 45.59
N LEU A 160 -1.26 -3.39 45.15
CA LEU A 160 -0.50 -2.48 46.01
C LEU A 160 -1.38 -1.33 46.55
N ALA A 161 -2.28 -0.76 45.74
CA ALA A 161 -3.24 0.24 46.19
C ALA A 161 -4.11 -0.29 47.36
N ALA A 162 -4.70 -1.47 47.20
CA ALA A 162 -5.48 -2.13 48.26
C ALA A 162 -4.64 -2.37 49.52
N MET A 163 -3.41 -2.87 49.38
CA MET A 163 -2.50 -3.09 50.50
C MET A 163 -2.10 -1.80 51.23
N THR A 164 -2.00 -0.65 50.53
CA THR A 164 -1.71 0.64 51.19
C THR A 164 -2.90 1.18 52.00
N TRP A 165 -4.14 0.93 51.59
CA TRP A 165 -5.33 1.31 52.37
C TRP A 165 -5.40 0.56 53.71
N VAL A 166 -4.98 -0.72 53.73
CA VAL A 166 -4.94 -1.55 54.95
C VAL A 166 -3.72 -1.23 55.83
N SER A 167 -2.53 -1.10 55.26
CA SER A 167 -1.27 -1.11 56.02
C SER A 167 -0.58 0.25 56.20
N ALA A 168 -1.00 1.28 55.45
CA ALA A 168 -0.43 2.64 55.46
C ALA A 168 1.10 2.75 55.25
N ARG A 169 1.78 1.70 54.77
CA ARG A 169 3.25 1.69 54.63
C ARG A 169 3.71 2.56 53.45
N GLN A 170 4.52 3.58 53.75
CA GLN A 170 5.14 4.47 52.74
C GLN A 170 5.89 3.74 51.62
N THR A 171 6.52 2.59 51.90
CA THR A 171 7.19 1.77 50.87
C THR A 171 6.19 1.21 49.84
N LEU A 172 5.03 0.70 50.29
CA LEU A 172 3.99 0.22 49.39
C LEU A 172 3.33 1.37 48.62
N ARG A 173 3.22 2.55 49.24
CA ARG A 173 2.74 3.79 48.59
C ARG A 173 3.65 4.19 47.42
N ARG A 174 4.97 4.14 47.61
CA ARG A 174 5.96 4.40 46.54
C ARG A 174 5.91 3.32 45.44
N LEU A 175 5.87 2.04 45.82
CA LEU A 175 5.77 0.93 44.85
C LEU A 175 4.49 1.01 44.01
N TYR A 176 3.35 1.34 44.61
CA TYR A 176 2.10 1.58 43.87
C TYR A 176 2.26 2.65 42.79
N VAL A 177 2.81 3.82 43.14
CA VAL A 177 3.02 4.92 42.19
C VAL A 177 4.02 4.54 41.08
N LEU A 178 5.09 3.82 41.43
CA LEU A 178 6.06 3.31 40.45
C LEU A 178 5.42 2.30 39.48
N CYS A 179 4.59 1.37 39.96
CA CYS A 179 3.86 0.45 39.09
C CYS A 179 2.82 1.20 38.23
N LEU A 180 2.14 2.21 38.77
CA LEU A 180 1.17 3.01 38.01
C LEU A 180 1.84 3.76 36.85
N LEU A 181 2.98 4.41 37.09
CA LEU A 181 3.80 5.08 36.06
C LEU A 181 4.42 4.08 35.07
N GLY A 182 4.90 2.93 35.56
CA GLY A 182 5.41 1.84 34.71
C GLY A 182 4.35 1.26 33.79
N GLY A 183 3.11 1.13 34.27
CA GLY A 183 1.96 0.71 33.47
C GLY A 183 1.62 1.72 32.37
N ALA A 184 1.61 3.02 32.68
CA ALA A 184 1.41 4.06 31.67
C ALA A 184 2.54 4.11 30.63
N THR A 185 3.79 3.88 31.06
CA THR A 185 4.94 3.76 30.14
C THR A 185 4.79 2.54 29.23
N ALA A 186 4.43 1.38 29.77
CA ALA A 186 4.17 0.16 29.00
C ALA A 186 3.01 0.34 28.01
N VAL A 187 1.96 1.08 28.39
CA VAL A 187 0.87 1.46 27.48
C VAL A 187 1.35 2.42 26.38
N GLY A 188 2.22 3.39 26.68
CA GLY A 188 2.82 4.26 25.66
C GLY A 188 3.65 3.48 24.64
N VAL A 189 4.47 2.53 25.10
CA VAL A 189 5.26 1.63 24.24
C VAL A 189 4.35 0.67 23.45
N GLY A 190 3.30 0.12 24.06
CA GLY A 190 2.30 -0.69 23.37
C GLY A 190 1.54 0.08 22.30
N GLY A 191 1.21 1.35 22.57
CA GLY A 191 0.60 2.28 21.62
C GLY A 191 1.54 2.67 20.47
N HIS A 192 2.85 2.80 20.72
CA HIS A 192 3.84 2.97 19.66
C HIS A 192 3.85 1.77 18.69
N PHE A 193 3.98 0.54 19.20
CA PHE A 193 3.96 -0.66 18.35
C PHE A 193 2.58 -0.89 17.69
N GLY A 194 1.48 -0.57 18.38
CA GLY A 194 0.14 -0.59 17.79
C GLY A 194 -0.03 0.43 16.66
N GLY A 195 0.63 1.59 16.78
CA GLY A 195 0.75 2.56 15.69
C GLY A 195 1.60 2.05 14.52
N GLU A 196 2.72 1.36 14.77
CA GLU A 196 3.53 0.77 13.69
C GLU A 196 2.81 -0.34 12.93
N LEU A 197 1.93 -1.10 13.58
CA LEU A 197 1.07 -2.11 12.93
C LEU A 197 0.02 -1.52 11.98
N VAL A 198 -0.30 -0.22 12.10
CA VAL A 198 -1.33 0.48 11.30
C VAL A 198 -0.70 1.45 10.30
N TYR A 199 0.32 2.21 10.71
CA TYR A 199 0.92 3.31 9.95
C TYR A 199 2.36 3.00 9.46
N GLY A 200 2.89 1.82 9.77
CA GLY A 200 4.22 1.37 9.35
C GLY A 200 5.34 1.67 10.35
N LYS A 201 6.47 0.96 10.19
CA LYS A 201 7.62 1.02 11.09
C LYS A 201 8.26 2.40 11.11
N GLY A 202 8.55 2.89 12.31
CA GLY A 202 9.18 4.17 12.58
C GLY A 202 8.24 5.38 12.62
N TYR A 203 6.94 5.23 12.35
CA TYR A 203 5.97 6.34 12.17
C TYR A 203 6.12 7.47 13.19
N VAL A 204 6.05 7.16 14.49
CA VAL A 204 6.10 8.13 15.61
C VAL A 204 7.44 8.88 15.69
N LEU A 205 8.54 8.30 15.20
CA LEU A 205 9.90 8.86 15.31
C LEU A 205 10.48 9.30 13.97
N ALA A 206 9.76 9.14 12.86
CA ALA A 206 10.21 9.53 11.52
C ALA A 206 10.61 11.01 11.42
N PRO A 207 9.89 11.99 12.01
CA PRO A 207 10.30 13.40 11.99
C PRO A 207 11.63 13.67 12.73
N LEU A 208 11.92 12.92 13.80
CA LEU A 208 13.15 13.06 14.58
C LEU A 208 14.33 12.35 13.89
N ARG A 209 14.09 11.20 13.24
CA ARG A 209 15.09 10.44 12.49
C ARG A 209 15.65 11.22 11.28
N LYS A 210 14.85 12.14 10.70
CA LYS A 210 15.29 13.09 9.67
C LYS A 210 16.29 14.16 10.19
N ARG A 211 16.50 14.33 11.51
CA ARG A 211 17.38 15.39 12.09
C ARG A 211 18.77 14.91 12.53
N THR A 212 19.09 13.61 12.45
CA THR A 212 20.39 13.06 12.89
C THR A 212 21.16 12.29 11.81
N ALA A 213 20.56 12.06 10.63
CA ALA A 213 21.34 11.80 9.44
C ALA A 213 22.03 13.12 9.01
N PRO A 214 23.35 13.14 8.76
CA PRO A 214 23.92 14.23 7.97
C PRO A 214 23.27 14.21 6.59
N VAL A 215 22.99 15.38 6.02
CA VAL A 215 22.56 15.48 4.63
C VAL A 215 23.74 15.04 3.76
N ALA A 216 23.71 13.78 3.33
CA ALA A 216 24.58 13.29 2.27
C ALA A 216 24.07 13.90 0.96
N GLU A 217 24.56 15.09 0.64
CA GLU A 217 24.34 15.72 -0.67
C GLU A 217 24.75 14.71 -1.77
N PRO A 218 23.84 14.33 -2.67
CA PRO A 218 24.24 13.72 -3.92
C PRO A 218 25.03 14.78 -4.68
N LEU A 219 26.33 14.53 -4.91
CA LEU A 219 27.15 15.43 -5.72
C LEU A 219 26.46 15.64 -7.08
N PRO A 220 26.25 16.90 -7.52
CA PRO A 220 25.61 17.14 -8.80
C PRO A 220 26.49 16.61 -9.94
N PRO A 221 25.92 15.93 -10.95
CA PRO A 221 26.63 15.70 -12.20
C PRO A 221 26.96 17.08 -12.79
N ALA A 222 28.23 17.31 -13.12
CA ALA A 222 28.68 18.61 -13.60
C ALA A 222 28.10 18.90 -15.00
N GLY A 223 27.46 20.06 -15.17
CA GLY A 223 27.08 20.59 -16.49
C GLY A 223 25.59 20.80 -16.77
N VAL A 224 24.69 20.70 -15.78
CA VAL A 224 23.28 21.10 -15.96
C VAL A 224 23.09 22.57 -15.57
N GLU A 225 23.13 23.48 -16.54
CA GLU A 225 22.40 24.75 -16.40
C GLU A 225 20.89 24.45 -16.53
N ALA A 226 20.08 25.09 -15.68
CA ALA A 226 18.64 24.84 -15.67
C ALA A 226 17.95 25.58 -16.83
N SER A 227 17.43 24.82 -17.79
CA SER A 227 16.35 25.26 -18.67
C SER A 227 15.12 24.38 -18.39
N ALA A 228 13.92 24.93 -18.55
CA ALA A 228 12.68 24.23 -18.24
C ALA A 228 11.53 24.70 -19.14
N SER A 229 11.13 23.88 -20.12
CA SER A 229 9.83 23.95 -20.80
C SER A 229 9.60 22.67 -21.60
N GLY A 230 8.49 21.97 -21.38
CA GLY A 230 8.26 20.65 -22.00
C GLY A 230 7.13 19.84 -21.34
N MET A 231 6.05 20.50 -20.94
CA MET A 231 5.20 19.98 -19.86
C MET A 231 3.96 19.23 -20.37
N THR A 232 3.99 17.90 -20.32
CA THR A 232 2.80 17.05 -20.51
C THR A 232 1.63 17.54 -19.65
N ALA A 233 0.43 17.56 -20.23
CA ALA A 233 -0.80 17.94 -19.54
C ALA A 233 -1.07 17.05 -18.32
N ILE A 234 -1.21 17.71 -17.16
CA ILE A 234 -1.50 17.06 -15.88
C ILE A 234 -3.02 16.96 -15.73
N SER A 235 -3.54 15.75 -15.48
CA SER A 235 -4.96 15.49 -15.24
C SER A 235 -5.24 15.61 -13.76
N PHE A 236 -6.31 16.34 -13.41
CA PHE A 236 -6.73 16.44 -12.01
C PHE A 236 -6.97 15.05 -11.41
N GLU A 237 -7.72 14.20 -12.10
CA GLU A 237 -8.20 12.91 -11.60
C GLU A 237 -7.07 11.88 -11.46
N ARG A 238 -6.04 11.94 -12.32
CA ARG A 238 -4.90 11.02 -12.32
C ARG A 238 -3.79 11.46 -11.37
N ASP A 239 -3.46 12.74 -11.36
CA ASP A 239 -2.19 13.24 -10.82
C ASP A 239 -2.37 14.09 -9.55
N VAL A 240 -3.44 14.88 -9.47
CA VAL A 240 -3.67 15.84 -8.38
C VAL A 240 -4.60 15.27 -7.31
N LEU A 241 -5.67 14.59 -7.71
CA LEU A 241 -6.67 14.02 -6.80
C LEU A 241 -6.04 13.04 -5.80
N PRO A 242 -5.14 12.09 -6.18
CA PRO A 242 -4.46 11.23 -5.20
C PRO A 242 -3.58 12.00 -4.20
N ILE A 243 -3.08 13.19 -4.56
CA ILE A 243 -2.34 14.08 -3.65
C ILE A 243 -3.32 14.73 -2.66
N LEU A 244 -4.48 15.21 -3.13
CA LEU A 244 -5.51 15.79 -2.26
C LEU A 244 -6.16 14.75 -1.34
N GLU A 245 -6.45 13.55 -1.84
CA GLU A 245 -7.00 12.43 -1.07
C GLU A 245 -6.09 12.04 0.09
N ARG A 246 -4.79 11.90 -0.18
CA ARG A 246 -3.81 11.48 0.81
C ARG A 246 -3.46 12.54 1.86
N ASN A 247 -3.40 13.82 1.46
CA ASN A 247 -2.80 14.87 2.30
C ASN A 247 -3.80 15.94 2.79
N CYS A 248 -5.00 16.03 2.20
CA CYS A 248 -5.92 17.15 2.43
C CYS A 248 -7.35 16.71 2.84
N ILE A 249 -7.93 15.73 2.14
CA ILE A 249 -9.37 15.37 2.22
C ILE A 249 -9.76 14.76 3.58
N GLU A 250 -8.81 14.23 4.38
CA GLU A 250 -9.11 13.79 5.75
C GLU A 250 -9.52 14.95 6.69
N CYS A 251 -9.04 16.17 6.41
CA CYS A 251 -9.42 17.39 7.15
C CYS A 251 -10.32 18.36 6.36
N HIS A 252 -10.39 18.20 5.04
CA HIS A 252 -11.11 19.08 4.12
C HIS A 252 -11.94 18.27 3.11
N GLY A 253 -12.72 17.32 3.62
CA GLY A 253 -13.56 16.41 2.83
C GLY A 253 -15.03 16.43 3.27
N PRO A 254 -15.85 15.46 2.81
CA PRO A 254 -17.28 15.49 3.08
C PRO A 254 -17.61 15.18 4.56
N LYS A 255 -16.70 14.51 5.28
CA LYS A 255 -16.86 14.11 6.69
C LYS A 255 -16.34 15.16 7.69
N LYS A 256 -15.46 16.07 7.26
CA LYS A 256 -14.71 16.99 8.12
C LYS A 256 -14.19 18.14 7.27
N GLN A 257 -14.58 19.37 7.61
CA GLN A 257 -14.29 20.58 6.84
C GLN A 257 -13.64 21.63 7.74
N LYS A 258 -12.36 21.42 8.09
CA LYS A 258 -11.56 22.42 8.81
C LYS A 258 -11.56 23.72 8.01
N GLY A 259 -11.69 24.86 8.70
CA GLY A 259 -11.77 26.18 8.04
C GLY A 259 -12.95 26.37 7.09
N ARG A 260 -14.00 25.52 7.13
CA ARG A 260 -15.09 25.45 6.12
C ARG A 260 -14.60 25.15 4.69
N LEU A 261 -13.39 24.61 4.58
CA LEU A 261 -12.76 24.25 3.32
C LEU A 261 -13.04 22.78 2.99
N ARG A 262 -13.37 22.52 1.72
CA ARG A 262 -13.72 21.21 1.15
C ARG A 262 -13.00 21.05 -0.20
N LEU A 263 -12.40 19.89 -0.45
CA LEU A 263 -11.45 19.66 -1.55
C LEU A 263 -11.71 18.33 -2.33
N ASP A 264 -12.73 17.56 -1.95
CA ASP A 264 -13.06 16.25 -2.55
C ASP A 264 -13.84 16.30 -3.88
N SER A 265 -13.93 17.46 -4.52
CA SER A 265 -14.51 17.57 -5.87
C SER A 265 -14.09 18.86 -6.59
N ALA A 266 -14.14 18.83 -7.93
CA ALA A 266 -13.96 20.01 -8.78
C ALA A 266 -14.83 21.20 -8.34
N ASN A 267 -16.08 20.92 -7.99
CA ASN A 267 -17.09 21.90 -7.60
C ASN A 267 -17.01 22.32 -6.11
N ALA A 268 -15.92 21.95 -5.42
CA ALA A 268 -15.55 22.47 -4.10
C ALA A 268 -14.22 23.26 -4.15
N LEU A 269 -13.38 22.99 -5.15
CA LEU A 269 -12.17 23.75 -5.49
C LEU A 269 -12.49 25.05 -6.26
N ARG A 270 -13.50 24.99 -7.14
CA ARG A 270 -14.17 26.16 -7.76
C ARG A 270 -15.30 26.62 -6.83
N GLY A 271 -15.31 27.89 -6.41
CA GLY A 271 -16.38 28.53 -5.64
C GLY A 271 -16.55 28.12 -4.16
N ASN A 272 -15.50 28.20 -3.34
CA ASN A 272 -15.61 27.93 -1.89
C ASN A 272 -16.23 29.12 -1.10
N GLU A 273 -17.15 28.83 -0.18
CA GLU A 273 -17.87 29.84 0.61
C GLU A 273 -17.00 30.76 1.50
N SER A 274 -15.77 30.34 1.85
CA SER A 274 -14.91 31.07 2.80
C SER A 274 -13.63 31.64 2.17
N TYR A 275 -13.22 31.15 1.00
CA TYR A 275 -11.99 31.57 0.30
C TYR A 275 -12.19 31.96 -1.17
N GLY A 276 -13.41 31.81 -1.72
CA GLY A 276 -13.65 32.01 -3.15
C GLY A 276 -13.07 30.89 -4.01
N ASP A 277 -12.54 31.22 -5.18
CA ASP A 277 -11.83 30.25 -6.01
C ASP A 277 -10.44 29.96 -5.44
N LEU A 278 -10.28 28.77 -4.86
CA LEU A 278 -9.03 28.29 -4.27
C LEU A 278 -7.92 28.09 -5.30
N VAL A 279 -8.33 27.92 -6.56
CA VAL A 279 -7.46 27.69 -7.71
C VAL A 279 -7.89 28.64 -8.83
N ARG A 280 -7.00 29.58 -9.18
CA ARG A 280 -7.14 30.45 -10.33
C ARG A 280 -6.45 29.81 -11.54
N ALA A 281 -7.26 29.35 -12.49
CA ALA A 281 -6.79 28.77 -13.75
C ALA A 281 -5.72 29.66 -14.42
N GLY A 282 -4.58 29.07 -14.76
CA GLY A 282 -3.45 29.74 -15.38
C GLY A 282 -2.50 30.50 -14.43
N ASN A 283 -2.83 30.65 -13.14
CA ASN A 283 -1.99 31.43 -12.21
C ASN A 283 -1.85 30.80 -10.81
N PRO A 284 -0.76 30.05 -10.53
CA PRO A 284 -0.46 29.54 -9.20
C PRO A 284 -0.21 30.63 -8.15
N ALA A 285 0.41 31.75 -8.54
CA ALA A 285 0.74 32.84 -7.61
C ALA A 285 -0.48 33.62 -7.10
N GLU A 286 -1.64 33.45 -7.76
CA GLU A 286 -2.94 33.97 -7.32
C GLU A 286 -3.91 32.84 -6.90
N SER A 287 -3.39 31.63 -6.68
CA SER A 287 -4.16 30.46 -6.24
C SER A 287 -3.88 30.17 -4.76
N VAL A 288 -4.88 30.41 -3.91
CA VAL A 288 -4.80 30.19 -2.45
C VAL A 288 -4.35 28.75 -2.11
N LEU A 289 -4.76 27.75 -2.88
CA LEU A 289 -4.31 26.36 -2.70
C LEU A 289 -2.78 26.20 -2.86
N TYR A 290 -2.16 26.96 -3.77
CA TYR A 290 -0.73 26.89 -4.04
C TYR A 290 0.09 27.70 -3.03
N GLU A 291 -0.42 28.86 -2.62
CA GLU A 291 0.14 29.68 -1.53
C GLU A 291 0.24 28.86 -0.24
N LEU A 292 -0.88 28.29 0.24
CA LEU A 292 -0.92 27.59 1.53
C LEU A 292 -0.01 26.34 1.61
N ILE A 293 0.30 25.70 0.47
CA ILE A 293 1.23 24.54 0.41
C ILE A 293 2.70 24.93 0.18
N THR A 294 2.99 26.21 -0.08
CA THR A 294 4.36 26.73 -0.30
C THR A 294 4.84 27.68 0.82
N LEU A 295 3.97 28.07 1.76
CA LEU A 295 4.35 28.76 2.99
C LEU A 295 5.39 27.97 3.81
N PRO A 296 6.19 28.65 4.66
CA PRO A 296 7.05 27.97 5.64
C PRO A 296 6.23 27.10 6.61
N PRO A 297 6.69 25.90 7.02
CA PRO A 297 5.99 25.05 7.98
C PRO A 297 5.79 25.68 9.38
N GLU A 298 6.48 26.78 9.68
CA GLU A 298 6.33 27.59 10.88
C GLU A 298 5.23 28.66 10.79
N ASP A 299 4.63 28.87 9.61
CA ASP A 299 3.58 29.87 9.39
C ASP A 299 2.23 29.43 10.00
N GLU A 300 1.41 30.39 10.45
CA GLU A 300 0.11 30.07 11.03
C GLU A 300 -0.92 29.58 9.99
N ASP A 301 -0.76 29.82 8.68
CA ASP A 301 -1.70 29.35 7.66
C ASP A 301 -1.18 28.18 6.79
N PHE A 302 0.05 27.69 7.02
CA PHE A 302 0.63 26.56 6.29
C PHE A 302 -0.24 25.28 6.31
N MET A 303 -0.31 24.61 5.14
CA MET A 303 -0.99 23.32 4.95
C MET A 303 -0.09 22.28 4.25
N PRO A 304 -0.09 21.00 4.69
CA PRO A 304 -1.01 20.40 5.67
C PRO A 304 -0.53 20.59 7.11
N ARG A 305 -1.34 21.24 7.95
CA ARG A 305 -0.98 21.57 9.34
C ARG A 305 -0.70 20.35 10.24
N ASP A 306 -1.43 19.25 10.04
CA ASP A 306 -1.33 18.04 10.88
C ASP A 306 -0.57 16.88 10.17
N GLY A 307 0.18 17.15 9.10
CA GLY A 307 0.84 16.12 8.26
C GLY A 307 2.29 16.44 7.89
N ASP A 308 2.95 15.54 7.14
CA ASP A 308 4.20 15.86 6.44
C ASP A 308 3.91 16.93 5.35
N PRO A 309 4.79 17.94 5.16
CA PRO A 309 4.73 18.82 4.00
C PRO A 309 4.73 18.05 2.68
N LEU A 310 4.04 18.57 1.67
CA LEU A 310 4.07 17.98 0.32
C LEU A 310 5.51 17.94 -0.20
N SER A 311 5.89 16.82 -0.82
CA SER A 311 7.19 16.75 -1.50
C SER A 311 7.25 17.74 -2.68
N ALA A 312 8.46 18.18 -3.04
CA ALA A 312 8.65 19.13 -4.14
C ALA A 312 7.97 18.68 -5.45
N TRP A 313 7.96 17.38 -5.75
CA TRP A 313 7.26 16.81 -6.91
C TRP A 313 5.72 16.94 -6.81
N GLN A 314 5.13 16.83 -5.61
CA GLN A 314 3.69 17.02 -5.41
C GLN A 314 3.29 18.49 -5.54
N ILE A 315 4.09 19.40 -4.98
CA ILE A 315 3.90 20.85 -5.12
C ILE A 315 4.01 21.24 -6.60
N GLU A 316 5.02 20.72 -7.31
CA GLU A 316 5.24 20.94 -8.74
C GLU A 316 4.11 20.37 -9.61
N THR A 317 3.59 19.18 -9.27
CA THR A 317 2.43 18.58 -9.94
C THR A 317 1.18 19.45 -9.80
N ILE A 318 0.96 20.04 -8.62
CA ILE A 318 -0.13 21.00 -8.40
C ILE A 318 0.14 22.29 -9.19
N ARG A 319 1.34 22.89 -9.10
CA ARG A 319 1.72 24.12 -9.84
C ARG A 319 1.39 24.00 -11.33
N ARG A 320 1.89 22.93 -11.96
CA ARG A 320 1.73 22.65 -13.38
C ARG A 320 0.28 22.39 -13.81
N TRP A 321 -0.54 21.77 -12.97
CA TRP A 321 -1.97 21.60 -13.25
C TRP A 321 -2.72 22.94 -13.20
N ILE A 322 -2.36 23.83 -12.27
CA ILE A 322 -2.93 25.18 -12.19
C ILE A 322 -2.52 26.01 -13.42
N GLU A 323 -1.25 25.96 -13.82
CA GLU A 323 -0.73 26.59 -15.04
C GLU A 323 -1.41 26.04 -16.30
N GLY A 324 -1.66 24.73 -16.36
CA GLY A 324 -2.48 24.06 -17.38
C GLY A 324 -3.97 24.40 -17.36
N GLY A 325 -4.37 25.53 -16.75
CA GLY A 325 -5.74 26.04 -16.73
C GLY A 325 -6.65 25.40 -15.68
N ALA A 326 -6.11 24.66 -14.69
CA ALA A 326 -6.88 24.02 -13.62
C ALA A 326 -8.10 23.23 -14.16
N GLN A 327 -7.86 22.44 -15.20
CA GLN A 327 -8.90 21.66 -15.86
C GLN A 327 -9.32 20.48 -14.96
N PHE A 328 -10.63 20.35 -14.81
CA PHE A 328 -11.29 19.16 -14.26
C PHE A 328 -12.09 18.54 -15.40
N ARG A 329 -12.21 17.21 -15.41
CA ARG A 329 -13.00 16.53 -16.44
C ARG A 329 -14.49 16.60 -16.10
N ASP A 330 -15.16 17.63 -16.62
CA ASP A 330 -16.55 17.94 -16.29
C ASP A 330 -17.49 16.74 -16.51
N ALA A 331 -18.11 16.26 -15.43
CA ALA A 331 -18.96 15.07 -15.40
C ALA A 331 -20.30 15.20 -16.14
N GLY A 332 -20.48 16.27 -16.94
CA GLY A 332 -21.60 16.47 -17.86
C GLY A 332 -21.20 16.51 -19.35
N ALA A 333 -19.91 16.56 -19.69
CA ALA A 333 -19.42 16.80 -21.05
C ALA A 333 -19.33 15.52 -21.93
N ILE A 334 -20.28 14.59 -21.76
CA ILE A 334 -20.43 13.38 -22.60
C ILE A 334 -21.66 13.48 -23.51
N ALA A 335 -21.90 14.68 -24.05
CA ALA A 335 -22.98 14.96 -24.99
C ALA A 335 -22.56 16.07 -25.98
N GLU A 336 -21.68 15.74 -26.93
CA GLU A 336 -21.97 15.89 -28.38
C GLU A 336 -20.87 15.31 -29.27
N GLU A 337 -19.59 15.40 -28.89
CA GLU A 337 -18.45 15.12 -29.78
C GLU A 337 -17.85 13.69 -29.70
N SER A 338 -18.68 12.69 -29.36
CA SER A 338 -18.30 11.27 -29.46
C SER A 338 -19.24 10.46 -30.35
N LYS A 339 -19.68 11.04 -31.47
CA LYS A 339 -20.50 10.35 -32.49
C LYS A 339 -19.66 9.61 -33.54
N ALA A 340 -18.57 8.98 -33.09
CA ALA A 340 -17.84 7.96 -33.82
C ALA A 340 -17.95 6.65 -33.01
N THR A 341 -18.78 5.72 -33.48
CA THR A 341 -19.03 4.46 -32.77
C THR A 341 -17.91 3.46 -33.01
N GLU A 342 -16.94 3.43 -32.09
CA GLU A 342 -16.13 2.23 -31.88
C GLU A 342 -16.82 1.31 -30.86
N PRO A 343 -16.75 -0.02 -31.02
CA PRO A 343 -17.48 -0.93 -30.14
C PRO A 343 -16.83 -0.96 -28.75
N ILE A 344 -17.62 -0.70 -27.71
CA ILE A 344 -17.28 -1.12 -26.35
C ILE A 344 -17.11 -2.64 -26.40
N VAL A 345 -15.87 -3.11 -26.30
CA VAL A 345 -15.57 -4.55 -26.17
C VAL A 345 -16.05 -4.98 -24.80
N GLN A 346 -17.30 -5.44 -24.73
CA GLN A 346 -17.89 -6.00 -23.53
C GLN A 346 -17.10 -7.26 -23.15
N THR A 347 -16.15 -7.10 -22.23
CA THR A 347 -15.61 -8.22 -21.45
C THR A 347 -16.80 -8.89 -20.76
N PRO A 348 -16.97 -10.22 -20.88
CA PRO A 348 -18.07 -10.92 -20.21
C PRO A 348 -18.11 -10.61 -18.71
N GLU A 349 -19.31 -10.62 -18.13
CA GLU A 349 -19.46 -10.60 -16.66
C GLU A 349 -18.59 -11.71 -16.05
N PRO A 350 -17.92 -11.44 -14.91
CA PRO A 350 -16.97 -12.37 -14.33
C PRO A 350 -17.70 -13.63 -13.85
N SER A 351 -17.17 -14.80 -14.23
CA SER A 351 -17.63 -16.04 -13.60
C SER A 351 -17.21 -16.06 -12.12
N ALA A 352 -17.84 -16.93 -11.32
CA ALA A 352 -17.41 -17.10 -9.93
C ALA A 352 -15.93 -17.53 -9.81
N ALA A 353 -15.41 -18.26 -10.81
CA ALA A 353 -14.00 -18.64 -10.88
C ALA A 353 -13.08 -17.48 -11.32
N ASP A 354 -13.58 -16.52 -12.11
CA ASP A 354 -12.86 -15.28 -12.42
C ASP A 354 -12.66 -14.46 -11.14
N MET A 355 -13.72 -14.32 -10.33
CA MET A 355 -13.67 -13.61 -9.06
C MET A 355 -12.72 -14.29 -8.05
N GLU A 356 -12.81 -15.62 -7.92
CA GLU A 356 -11.89 -16.39 -7.07
C GLU A 356 -10.43 -16.24 -7.52
N ALA A 357 -10.15 -16.29 -8.83
CA ALA A 357 -8.83 -16.04 -9.38
C ALA A 357 -8.36 -14.59 -9.13
N MET A 358 -9.24 -13.61 -9.22
CA MET A 358 -8.93 -12.20 -8.95
C MET A 358 -8.59 -11.96 -7.48
N ASP A 359 -9.35 -12.52 -6.53
CA ASP A 359 -9.04 -12.41 -5.10
C ASP A 359 -7.72 -13.11 -4.74
N LEU A 360 -7.45 -14.29 -5.31
CA LEU A 360 -6.17 -14.99 -5.14
C LEU A 360 -4.97 -14.19 -5.69
N VAL A 361 -5.12 -13.55 -6.85
CA VAL A 361 -4.07 -12.69 -7.42
C VAL A 361 -3.90 -11.41 -6.60
N ILE A 362 -4.99 -10.79 -6.13
CA ILE A 362 -4.95 -9.62 -5.24
C ILE A 362 -4.19 -9.93 -3.96
N ALA A 363 -4.41 -11.11 -3.37
CA ALA A 363 -3.66 -11.57 -2.19
C ALA A 363 -2.16 -11.78 -2.53
N ALA A 364 -1.85 -12.56 -3.58
CA ALA A 364 -0.46 -12.87 -3.93
C ALA A 364 0.38 -11.64 -4.30
N VAL A 365 -0.21 -10.63 -4.95
CA VAL A 365 0.46 -9.34 -5.22
C VAL A 365 0.76 -8.59 -3.91
N ARG A 366 -0.17 -8.59 -2.96
CA ARG A 366 -0.01 -7.92 -1.65
C ARG A 366 1.03 -8.61 -0.77
N ASP A 367 1.05 -9.94 -0.75
CA ASP A 367 2.08 -10.74 -0.05
C ASP A 367 3.49 -10.48 -0.61
N ARG A 368 3.60 -10.15 -1.90
CA ARG A 368 4.86 -9.73 -2.55
C ARG A 368 5.30 -8.30 -2.19
N GLY A 369 4.45 -7.52 -1.52
CA GLY A 369 4.64 -6.10 -1.21
C GLY A 369 4.08 -5.13 -2.26
N GLY A 370 3.37 -5.65 -3.27
CA GLY A 370 2.70 -4.85 -4.29
C GLY A 370 1.31 -4.38 -3.88
N TYR A 371 0.73 -3.50 -4.68
CA TYR A 371 -0.66 -3.10 -4.59
C TYR A 371 -1.48 -3.78 -5.68
N ALA A 372 -2.66 -4.29 -5.33
CA ALA A 372 -3.66 -4.77 -6.27
C ALA A 372 -5.07 -4.39 -5.80
N SER A 373 -5.92 -3.94 -6.71
CA SER A 373 -7.32 -3.64 -6.47
C SER A 373 -8.16 -3.80 -7.72
N LEU A 374 -9.48 -3.92 -7.55
CA LEU A 374 -10.43 -3.62 -8.62
C LEU A 374 -10.32 -2.13 -9.00
N LEU A 375 -10.64 -1.79 -10.25
CA LEU A 375 -10.69 -0.41 -10.74
C LEU A 375 -11.91 0.34 -10.19
N ALA A 376 -13.04 -0.34 -10.01
CA ALA A 376 -14.22 0.15 -9.31
C ALA A 376 -14.97 -1.01 -8.63
N SER A 377 -15.90 -0.71 -7.72
CA SER A 377 -16.66 -1.76 -7.01
C SER A 377 -17.71 -2.48 -7.88
N ASP A 378 -18.02 -1.91 -9.05
CA ASP A 378 -18.94 -2.40 -10.06
C ASP A 378 -18.24 -2.83 -11.36
N MET A 379 -16.95 -2.50 -11.54
CA MET A 379 -16.14 -2.91 -12.69
C MET A 379 -15.05 -3.92 -12.28
N PRO A 380 -15.17 -5.20 -12.67
CA PRO A 380 -14.22 -6.27 -12.36
C PRO A 380 -13.01 -6.23 -13.31
N GLU A 381 -12.41 -5.05 -13.44
CA GLU A 381 -11.13 -4.80 -14.07
C GLU A 381 -10.08 -4.61 -12.96
N LEU A 382 -8.85 -5.12 -13.15
CA LEU A 382 -7.81 -5.13 -12.13
C LEU A 382 -6.73 -4.07 -12.40
N VAL A 383 -6.27 -3.40 -11.35
CA VAL A 383 -5.09 -2.51 -11.32
C VAL A 383 -4.03 -3.15 -10.44
N VAL A 384 -2.80 -3.25 -10.94
CA VAL A 384 -1.64 -3.80 -10.20
C VAL A 384 -0.47 -2.82 -10.24
N ASN A 385 0.13 -2.55 -9.08
CA ASN A 385 1.31 -1.70 -8.96
C ASN A 385 2.36 -2.32 -8.03
N TYR A 386 3.49 -2.71 -8.62
CA TYR A 386 4.65 -3.24 -7.91
C TYR A 386 5.72 -2.17 -7.57
N SER A 387 5.52 -0.88 -7.85
CA SER A 387 6.55 0.18 -7.71
C SER A 387 7.21 0.30 -6.32
N ASN A 388 6.59 -0.29 -5.30
CA ASN A 388 7.03 -0.24 -3.90
C ASN A 388 7.62 -1.58 -3.41
N VAL A 389 7.77 -2.57 -4.29
CA VAL A 389 8.25 -3.92 -3.96
C VAL A 389 9.75 -3.93 -3.69
N GLU A 390 10.15 -4.63 -2.63
CA GLU A 390 11.57 -4.87 -2.35
C GLU A 390 12.16 -5.97 -3.25
N GLY A 391 13.34 -5.69 -3.80
CA GLY A 391 14.09 -6.59 -4.68
C GLY A 391 13.65 -6.56 -6.15
N PRO A 392 14.34 -7.30 -7.03
CA PRO A 392 13.96 -7.41 -8.44
C PRO A 392 12.65 -8.17 -8.62
N LEU A 393 11.92 -7.87 -9.70
CA LEU A 393 10.80 -8.69 -10.17
C LEU A 393 11.34 -9.84 -11.03
N SER A 394 10.66 -10.97 -10.93
CA SER A 394 10.94 -12.20 -11.68
C SER A 394 9.79 -12.54 -12.62
N ASP A 395 10.04 -13.44 -13.57
CA ASP A 395 9.02 -14.05 -14.42
C ASP A 395 7.88 -14.68 -13.60
N GLN A 396 8.13 -15.14 -12.37
CA GLN A 396 7.10 -15.74 -11.51
C GLN A 396 6.13 -14.68 -10.98
N ASP A 397 6.62 -13.50 -10.60
CA ASP A 397 5.80 -12.41 -10.07
C ASP A 397 4.73 -11.97 -11.08
N ILE A 398 5.08 -11.93 -12.37
CA ILE A 398 4.15 -11.58 -13.46
C ILE A 398 3.35 -12.80 -13.95
N ALA A 399 3.90 -14.01 -13.90
CA ALA A 399 3.14 -15.23 -14.24
C ALA A 399 1.94 -15.44 -13.31
N LEU A 400 2.00 -14.98 -12.06
CA LEU A 400 0.85 -14.93 -11.13
C LEU A 400 -0.32 -14.11 -11.68
N LEU A 401 -0.08 -13.10 -12.54
CA LEU A 401 -1.14 -12.30 -13.17
C LEU A 401 -1.81 -13.01 -14.36
N GLY A 402 -1.25 -14.12 -14.84
CA GLY A 402 -1.75 -14.87 -16.00
C GLY A 402 -3.25 -15.23 -15.96
N PRO A 403 -3.78 -15.78 -14.85
CA PRO A 403 -5.21 -16.12 -14.73
C PRO A 403 -6.18 -14.94 -14.85
N VAL A 404 -5.71 -13.71 -14.63
CA VAL A 404 -6.51 -12.47 -14.71
C VAL A 404 -6.09 -11.59 -15.89
N GLY A 405 -5.24 -12.10 -16.79
CA GLY A 405 -4.57 -11.32 -17.84
C GLY A 405 -5.51 -10.58 -18.80
N GLU A 406 -6.74 -11.07 -19.01
CA GLU A 406 -7.76 -10.41 -19.85
C GLU A 406 -8.52 -9.27 -19.13
N ARG A 407 -8.47 -9.24 -17.78
CA ARG A 407 -9.14 -8.28 -16.91
C ARG A 407 -8.17 -7.27 -16.26
N LEU A 408 -6.86 -7.53 -16.29
CA LEU A 408 -5.84 -6.59 -15.86
C LEU A 408 -5.73 -5.41 -16.83
N VAL A 409 -6.11 -4.22 -16.38
CA VAL A 409 -6.19 -3.00 -17.21
C VAL A 409 -4.96 -2.12 -17.06
N GLU A 410 -4.42 -2.00 -15.84
CA GLU A 410 -3.25 -1.17 -15.56
C GLU A 410 -2.20 -1.95 -14.77
N LEU A 411 -0.96 -1.94 -15.27
CA LEU A 411 0.21 -2.53 -14.61
C LEU A 411 1.33 -1.50 -14.49
N ASN A 412 1.80 -1.29 -13.26
CA ASN A 412 2.98 -0.49 -12.98
C ASN A 412 4.08 -1.37 -12.34
N VAL A 413 5.24 -1.43 -12.99
CA VAL A 413 6.49 -2.04 -12.49
C VAL A 413 7.64 -1.03 -12.43
N GLY A 414 7.35 0.25 -12.70
CA GLY A 414 8.33 1.32 -12.78
C GLY A 414 9.04 1.60 -11.45
N GLY A 415 10.33 1.90 -11.52
CA GLY A 415 11.21 2.08 -10.37
C GLY A 415 11.78 0.76 -9.80
N VAL A 416 11.30 -0.39 -10.25
CA VAL A 416 11.81 -1.71 -9.82
C VAL A 416 12.73 -2.31 -10.89
N ILE A 417 13.67 -3.14 -10.44
CA ILE A 417 14.53 -3.94 -11.33
C ILE A 417 13.68 -5.04 -11.96
N ALA A 418 13.11 -4.71 -13.12
CA ALA A 418 12.56 -5.64 -14.10
C ALA A 418 13.44 -5.61 -15.37
N GLY A 419 13.60 -6.76 -16.03
CA GLY A 419 14.33 -6.90 -17.29
C GLY A 419 13.50 -7.62 -18.35
N ASP A 420 14.08 -7.84 -19.53
CA ASP A 420 13.38 -8.29 -20.74
C ASP A 420 12.51 -9.55 -20.56
N SER A 421 12.92 -10.51 -19.73
CA SER A 421 12.13 -11.73 -19.45
C SER A 421 10.83 -11.43 -18.71
N VAL A 422 10.84 -10.47 -17.77
CA VAL A 422 9.67 -9.96 -17.06
C VAL A 422 8.71 -9.32 -18.06
N VAL A 423 9.22 -8.52 -18.99
CA VAL A 423 8.41 -7.89 -20.06
C VAL A 423 7.85 -8.93 -21.04
N ALA A 424 8.58 -10.02 -21.29
CA ALA A 424 8.09 -11.17 -22.08
C ALA A 424 6.96 -11.98 -21.39
N GLN A 425 6.78 -11.84 -20.08
CA GLN A 425 5.56 -12.28 -19.39
C GLN A 425 4.46 -11.22 -19.47
N VAL A 426 4.78 -9.93 -19.32
CA VAL A 426 3.82 -8.81 -19.43
C VAL A 426 3.11 -8.80 -20.79
N GLY A 427 3.82 -9.08 -21.89
CA GLY A 427 3.26 -9.19 -23.24
C GLY A 427 2.17 -10.26 -23.44
N ARG A 428 1.88 -11.07 -22.41
CA ARG A 428 0.81 -12.10 -22.40
C ARG A 428 -0.50 -11.60 -21.78
N LEU A 429 -0.49 -10.43 -21.13
CA LEU A 429 -1.60 -9.90 -20.34
C LEU A 429 -2.51 -9.05 -21.26
N SER A 430 -3.24 -9.72 -22.14
CA SER A 430 -4.02 -9.14 -23.26
C SER A 430 -5.09 -8.12 -22.88
N GLY A 431 -5.47 -8.03 -21.61
CA GLY A 431 -6.35 -7.00 -21.06
C GLY A 431 -5.71 -5.62 -20.92
N LEU A 432 -4.37 -5.53 -20.91
CA LEU A 432 -3.64 -4.31 -20.55
C LEU A 432 -3.95 -3.15 -21.48
N ARG A 433 -4.35 -2.03 -20.85
CA ARG A 433 -4.59 -0.72 -21.50
C ARG A 433 -3.55 0.31 -21.09
N ARG A 434 -2.90 0.13 -19.94
CA ARG A 434 -1.86 1.02 -19.42
C ARG A 434 -0.70 0.22 -18.85
N LEU A 435 0.52 0.51 -19.29
CA LEU A 435 1.73 -0.15 -18.81
C LEU A 435 2.81 0.87 -18.46
N ASN A 436 3.33 0.80 -17.24
CA ASN A 436 4.43 1.63 -16.77
C ASN A 436 5.65 0.77 -16.43
N LEU A 437 6.69 0.90 -17.26
CA LEU A 437 8.00 0.26 -17.15
C LEU A 437 9.11 1.24 -16.73
N SER A 438 8.76 2.46 -16.31
CA SER A 438 9.73 3.56 -16.18
C SER A 438 10.90 3.25 -15.24
N ARG A 439 12.13 3.53 -15.69
CA ARG A 439 13.39 3.25 -14.99
C ARG A 439 13.65 1.76 -14.70
N SER A 440 13.03 0.84 -15.43
CA SER A 440 13.39 -0.58 -15.43
C SER A 440 14.60 -0.86 -16.34
N GLN A 441 15.29 -1.99 -16.11
CA GLN A 441 16.53 -2.37 -16.80
C GLN A 441 16.23 -3.20 -18.05
N ILE A 442 15.48 -2.60 -18.98
CA ILE A 442 14.95 -3.26 -20.19
C ILE A 442 15.69 -2.79 -21.46
N THR A 443 15.88 -3.68 -22.43
CA THR A 443 16.46 -3.36 -23.74
C THR A 443 15.38 -3.23 -24.83
N ASP A 444 15.76 -2.80 -26.04
CA ASP A 444 14.85 -2.76 -27.19
C ASP A 444 14.16 -4.10 -27.50
N ALA A 445 14.79 -5.23 -27.16
CA ALA A 445 14.19 -6.56 -27.32
C ALA A 445 12.95 -6.75 -26.44
N ALA A 446 12.90 -6.10 -25.26
CA ALA A 446 11.73 -6.12 -24.37
C ALA A 446 10.49 -5.49 -25.03
N ILE A 447 10.68 -4.40 -25.78
CA ILE A 447 9.60 -3.66 -26.44
C ILE A 447 8.95 -4.51 -27.54
N GLY A 448 9.75 -5.33 -28.24
CA GLY A 448 9.25 -6.31 -29.21
C GLY A 448 8.28 -7.35 -28.64
N HIS A 449 8.31 -7.62 -27.33
CA HIS A 449 7.35 -8.52 -26.68
C HIS A 449 5.98 -7.88 -26.39
N LEU A 450 5.87 -6.54 -26.44
CA LEU A 450 4.63 -5.82 -26.12
C LEU A 450 3.65 -5.73 -27.30
N GLY A 451 4.09 -6.03 -28.53
CA GLY A 451 3.24 -5.97 -29.73
C GLY A 451 2.03 -6.93 -29.74
N GLY A 452 1.98 -7.89 -28.82
CA GLY A 452 0.80 -8.74 -28.59
C GLY A 452 -0.33 -8.08 -27.79
N LEU A 453 -0.08 -6.93 -27.14
CA LEU A 453 -1.03 -6.24 -26.27
C LEU A 453 -2.01 -5.39 -27.09
N SER A 454 -2.96 -6.05 -27.74
CA SER A 454 -3.94 -5.44 -28.65
C SER A 454 -4.90 -4.42 -28.02
N ARG A 455 -4.84 -4.19 -26.71
CA ARG A 455 -5.60 -3.17 -25.97
C ARG A 455 -4.75 -2.03 -25.40
N LEU A 456 -3.42 -2.03 -25.58
CA LEU A 456 -2.52 -1.11 -24.89
C LEU A 456 -2.64 0.32 -25.42
N GLU A 457 -3.31 1.19 -24.67
CA GLU A 457 -3.52 2.61 -25.02
C GLU A 457 -2.35 3.51 -24.58
N VAL A 458 -1.69 3.19 -23.47
CA VAL A 458 -0.62 4.01 -22.87
C VAL A 458 0.58 3.16 -22.46
N LEU A 459 1.77 3.52 -22.95
CA LEU A 459 3.05 2.91 -22.58
C LEU A 459 4.00 3.97 -21.99
N ASN A 460 4.53 3.74 -20.79
CA ASN A 460 5.55 4.59 -20.19
C ASN A 460 6.87 3.81 -20.06
N VAL A 461 7.90 4.26 -20.78
CA VAL A 461 9.27 3.73 -20.78
C VAL A 461 10.31 4.81 -20.41
N TYR A 462 9.87 5.85 -19.69
CA TYR A 462 10.72 6.93 -19.18
C TYR A 462 11.94 6.39 -18.43
N GLY A 463 13.15 6.84 -18.79
CA GLY A 463 14.38 6.44 -18.11
C GLY A 463 14.83 4.99 -18.37
N CYS A 464 14.32 4.32 -19.40
CA CYS A 464 14.73 2.97 -19.77
C CYS A 464 15.87 2.98 -20.83
N PRO A 465 16.84 2.05 -20.79
CA PRO A 465 17.94 2.00 -21.75
C PRO A 465 17.56 1.33 -23.08
N ILE A 466 16.55 1.89 -23.74
CA ILE A 466 16.07 1.55 -25.09
C ILE A 466 16.42 2.68 -26.07
N GLY A 467 16.40 2.46 -27.38
CA GLY A 467 16.69 3.48 -28.37
C GLY A 467 16.00 3.29 -29.72
N ALA A 468 16.67 3.69 -30.80
CA ALA A 468 16.10 3.69 -32.16
C ALA A 468 15.65 2.29 -32.66
N ALA A 469 16.14 1.20 -32.09
CA ALA A 469 15.70 -0.16 -32.46
C ALA A 469 14.27 -0.46 -31.98
N SER A 470 13.75 0.27 -30.98
CA SER A 470 12.37 0.13 -30.49
C SER A 470 11.32 0.83 -31.36
N ILE A 471 11.71 1.72 -32.29
CA ILE A 471 10.75 2.57 -33.05
C ILE A 471 9.70 1.72 -33.77
N GLU A 472 10.12 0.78 -34.62
CA GLU A 472 9.22 -0.06 -35.42
C GLU A 472 8.33 -0.96 -34.54
N ALA A 473 8.82 -1.36 -33.36
CA ALA A 473 8.05 -2.15 -32.40
C ALA A 473 6.95 -1.33 -31.70
N ILE A 474 7.21 -0.06 -31.38
CA ILE A 474 6.21 0.89 -30.83
C ILE A 474 5.22 1.30 -31.92
N ALA A 475 5.72 1.63 -33.12
CA ALA A 475 4.89 1.98 -34.26
C ALA A 475 3.87 0.87 -34.60
N GLY A 476 4.29 -0.40 -34.50
CA GLY A 476 3.45 -1.57 -34.72
C GLY A 476 2.37 -1.84 -33.66
N MET A 477 2.28 -1.08 -32.55
CA MET A 477 1.25 -1.29 -31.51
C MET A 477 -0.08 -0.60 -31.92
N PRO A 478 -1.11 -1.34 -32.37
CA PRO A 478 -2.20 -0.77 -33.17
C PRO A 478 -3.19 0.10 -32.38
N THR A 479 -3.27 -0.08 -31.06
CA THR A 479 -4.18 0.65 -30.16
C THR A 479 -3.45 1.65 -29.26
N LEU A 480 -2.14 1.80 -29.43
CA LEU A 480 -1.33 2.74 -28.65
C LEU A 480 -1.64 4.17 -29.07
N LYS A 481 -2.06 4.98 -28.09
CA LYS A 481 -2.46 6.39 -28.23
C LYS A 481 -1.43 7.34 -27.64
N ARG A 482 -0.66 6.90 -26.64
CA ARG A 482 0.36 7.70 -25.95
C ARG A 482 1.57 6.87 -25.56
N VAL A 483 2.77 7.39 -25.80
CA VAL A 483 4.04 6.79 -25.35
C VAL A 483 4.94 7.84 -24.69
N TYR A 484 5.52 7.50 -23.55
CA TYR A 484 6.52 8.35 -22.87
C TYR A 484 7.92 7.77 -23.09
N VAL A 485 8.76 8.49 -23.84
CA VAL A 485 10.12 8.07 -24.24
C VAL A 485 11.23 8.98 -23.71
N TRP A 486 10.90 9.97 -22.88
CA TRP A 486 11.87 10.87 -22.27
C TRP A 486 12.93 10.13 -21.41
N GLN A 487 14.17 10.63 -21.42
CA GLN A 487 15.33 10.00 -20.76
C GLN A 487 15.62 8.54 -21.21
N THR A 488 15.20 8.15 -22.41
CA THR A 488 15.70 6.93 -23.07
C THR A 488 16.93 7.25 -23.94
N GLY A 489 17.48 6.25 -24.63
CA GLY A 489 18.46 6.41 -25.70
C GLY A 489 17.84 6.62 -27.08
N MET A 490 16.60 7.10 -27.17
CA MET A 490 16.04 7.64 -28.42
C MET A 490 16.53 9.07 -28.61
N ASP A 491 17.12 9.34 -29.77
CA ASP A 491 17.47 10.69 -30.21
C ASP A 491 16.29 11.36 -30.93
N ASP A 492 16.42 12.65 -31.20
CA ASP A 492 15.37 13.48 -31.81
C ASP A 492 14.99 12.95 -33.21
N ALA A 493 15.95 12.31 -33.90
CA ALA A 493 15.73 11.60 -35.16
C ALA A 493 14.87 10.35 -34.99
N ALA A 494 15.10 9.53 -33.95
CA ALA A 494 14.25 8.39 -33.59
C ALA A 494 12.83 8.82 -33.20
N VAL A 495 12.72 9.93 -32.45
CA VAL A 495 11.43 10.51 -32.03
C VAL A 495 10.66 11.05 -33.24
N ALA A 496 11.29 11.86 -34.09
CA ALA A 496 10.70 12.36 -35.33
C ALA A 496 10.25 11.21 -36.24
N ARG A 497 11.08 10.15 -36.37
CA ARG A 497 10.74 8.95 -37.14
C ARG A 497 9.54 8.19 -36.57
N LEU A 498 9.37 8.15 -35.25
CA LEU A 498 8.18 7.56 -34.63
C LEU A 498 6.92 8.40 -34.91
N ARG A 499 7.02 9.73 -34.86
CA ARG A 499 5.93 10.66 -35.24
C ARG A 499 5.58 10.56 -36.74
N GLU A 500 6.56 10.35 -37.63
CA GLU A 500 6.31 10.06 -39.07
C GLU A 500 5.52 8.75 -39.27
N LEU A 501 5.88 7.70 -38.52
CA LEU A 501 5.28 6.37 -38.65
C LEU A 501 3.88 6.28 -38.04
N ARG A 502 3.59 7.08 -37.01
CA ARG A 502 2.32 7.13 -36.30
C ARG A 502 1.94 8.58 -35.96
N PRO A 503 1.43 9.37 -36.92
CA PRO A 503 1.08 10.78 -36.69
C PRO A 503 -0.03 11.00 -35.64
N GLU A 504 -0.80 9.96 -35.32
CA GLU A 504 -1.86 9.96 -34.31
C GLU A 504 -1.43 9.44 -32.93
N LEU A 505 -0.15 9.03 -32.77
CA LEU A 505 0.43 8.62 -31.50
C LEU A 505 1.01 9.84 -30.76
N GLU A 506 0.55 10.09 -29.54
CA GLU A 506 1.11 11.11 -28.65
C GLU A 506 2.48 10.65 -28.12
N VAL A 507 3.55 10.95 -28.88
CA VAL A 507 4.94 10.66 -28.53
C VAL A 507 5.49 11.77 -27.64
N ILE A 508 5.60 11.49 -26.33
CA ILE A 508 6.10 12.41 -25.32
C ILE A 508 7.59 12.15 -25.11
N ALA A 509 8.42 12.92 -25.81
CA ALA A 509 9.88 12.81 -25.75
C ALA A 509 10.53 13.74 -24.70
N GLY A 510 9.82 14.78 -24.27
CA GLY A 510 10.37 15.87 -23.45
C GLY A 510 10.77 17.07 -24.31
N ASP A 511 10.63 18.26 -23.73
CA ASP A 511 11.09 19.61 -24.10
C ASP A 511 10.96 20.15 -25.55
N GLU A 512 10.67 19.35 -26.59
CA GLU A 512 10.45 19.82 -27.97
C GLU A 512 8.98 19.91 -28.41
N ASP A 513 8.03 19.29 -27.68
CA ASP A 513 6.59 19.31 -28.04
C ASP A 513 5.85 20.60 -27.63
N ALA A 514 6.57 21.62 -27.15
CA ALA A 514 6.02 22.94 -26.82
C ALA A 514 5.96 23.84 -28.07
N GLY A 515 4.99 23.58 -28.94
CA GLY A 515 4.90 24.17 -30.28
C GLY A 515 4.86 25.71 -30.35
N GLU A 516 5.34 26.24 -31.48
CA GLU A 516 5.26 27.66 -31.82
C GLU A 516 3.80 28.13 -31.87
N PRO A 517 3.43 29.26 -31.24
CA PRO A 517 2.08 29.82 -31.35
C PRO A 517 1.84 30.42 -32.75
N GLU A 518 0.60 30.34 -33.23
CA GLU A 518 0.21 30.78 -34.57
C GLU A 518 0.61 32.23 -34.87
N ALA A 519 1.22 32.45 -36.04
CA ALA A 519 1.37 33.78 -36.60
C ALA A 519 0.00 34.31 -37.02
N ALA A 520 -0.46 35.38 -36.36
CA ALA A 520 -1.78 35.95 -36.58
C ALA A 520 -1.99 36.42 -38.04
N GLU A 521 -3.17 36.12 -38.59
CA GLU A 521 -3.56 36.45 -39.96
C GLU A 521 -3.69 37.97 -40.14
N GLU A 522 -2.81 38.59 -40.96
CA GLU A 522 -2.80 40.03 -41.21
C GLU A 522 -3.99 40.48 -42.07
N ALA A 523 -5.06 40.95 -41.42
CA ALA A 523 -6.25 41.48 -42.07
C ALA A 523 -6.08 42.92 -42.62
N GLU A 524 -5.16 43.15 -43.57
CA GLU A 524 -5.20 44.33 -44.44
C GLU A 524 -6.24 44.13 -45.56
N GLY A 525 -7.32 44.93 -45.58
CA GLY A 525 -8.52 44.56 -46.35
C GLY A 525 -9.46 45.68 -46.81
N ALA A 526 -8.94 46.88 -47.07
CA ALA A 526 -9.60 48.01 -47.77
C ALA A 526 -10.90 48.63 -47.18
N GLY A 527 -10.87 49.96 -47.06
CA GLY A 527 -12.04 50.82 -46.89
C GLY A 527 -11.76 52.22 -47.43
N GLU A 528 -12.17 52.48 -48.68
CA GLU A 528 -12.34 53.82 -49.27
C GLU A 528 -13.77 54.34 -49.04
#